data_AF-A0A6A8DAA8-F1
#
_entry.id   AF-A0A6A8DAA8-F1
#
_cell.length_a   1.000
_cell.length_b   1.000
_cell.length_c   1.000
_cell.angle_alpha   90.00
_cell.angle_beta   90.00
_cell.angle_gamma   90.00
#
_symmetry.space_group_name_H-M   'P 1'
#
loop_
_entity.id
_entity.type
_entity.pdbx_description
1 polymer ?
#
loop_
_entity_poly.entity_id
_entity_poly.type
_entity_poly.pdbx_seq_one_letter_code
_entity_poly.pdbx_strand_id
1 'polypeptide(L)'
;MVETLFIPEQFILKQSKYGELLREERKLFLSLDCYYAFGGYAKDQLMRIKNGLDKASPDDQNEHLKYTMNQMLKEIRNKYQLPNEGKLSIGKVYFDGNEKQNIDVSLTFDSIPLTQLNEIVSQLSNSLKGFNKINNRNRKPKEKMYKHAMHLFRLLLIGIEVLETGGITVFREKDREFLLAIRQEKYSWN
;
A
#
# COMPACT_ATOMS: atom_id res chain seq x y z
N MET A 1 -12.71 3.92 3.67
CA MET A 1 -12.20 2.66 3.09
C MET A 1 -13.31 2.04 2.29
N VAL A 2 -13.02 1.48 1.12
CA VAL A 2 -14.05 0.88 0.24
C VAL A 2 -14.76 -0.28 0.94
N GLU A 3 -14.04 -1.01 1.80
CA GLU A 3 -14.53 -2.13 2.60
C GLU A 3 -15.70 -1.73 3.51
N THR A 4 -15.79 -0.48 3.95
CA THR A 4 -16.91 0.00 4.78
C THR A 4 -18.26 -0.13 4.06
N LEU A 5 -18.27 -0.01 2.73
CA LEU A 5 -19.47 -0.18 1.91
C LEU A 5 -19.94 -1.64 1.83
N PHE A 6 -19.10 -2.59 2.23
CA PHE A 6 -19.37 -4.04 2.18
C PHE A 6 -19.62 -4.66 3.57
N ILE A 7 -19.76 -3.84 4.62
CA ILE A 7 -20.11 -4.31 5.97
C ILE A 7 -21.51 -4.96 5.93
N PRO A 8 -21.74 -6.15 6.50
CA PRO A 8 -23.08 -6.75 6.59
C PRO A 8 -24.07 -5.85 7.34
N GLU A 9 -25.34 -5.85 6.91
CA GLU A 9 -26.38 -4.95 7.44
C GLU A 9 -26.56 -5.06 8.96
N GLN A 10 -26.44 -6.27 9.52
CA GLN A 10 -26.57 -6.48 10.96
C GLN A 10 -25.54 -5.71 11.82
N PHE A 11 -24.46 -5.22 11.21
CA PHE A 11 -23.42 -4.45 11.89
C PHE A 11 -23.55 -2.93 11.67
N ILE A 12 -24.59 -2.46 10.98
CA ILE A 12 -24.82 -1.04 10.70
C ILE A 12 -25.74 -0.46 11.77
N LEU A 13 -25.17 0.33 12.68
CA LEU A 13 -25.93 0.96 13.76
C LEU A 13 -26.75 2.18 13.31
N LYS A 14 -26.24 2.91 12.31
CA LYS A 14 -26.86 4.10 11.76
C LYS A 14 -26.42 4.30 10.33
N GLN A 15 -27.37 4.67 9.47
CA GLN A 15 -27.13 4.95 8.07
C GLN A 15 -27.97 6.15 7.65
N SER A 16 -27.40 7.02 6.81
CA SER A 16 -28.15 8.09 6.15
C SER A 16 -28.59 7.63 4.76
N LYS A 17 -29.56 8.32 4.16
CA LYS A 17 -29.96 8.11 2.77
C LYS A 17 -28.78 8.11 1.77
N TYR A 18 -27.76 8.93 2.03
CA TYR A 18 -26.56 8.97 1.17
C TYR A 18 -25.65 7.75 1.39
N GLY A 19 -25.58 7.24 2.63
CA GLY A 19 -24.85 6.01 2.92
C GLY A 19 -25.52 4.76 2.35
N GLU A 20 -26.85 4.76 2.23
CA GLU A 20 -27.63 3.76 1.50
C GLU A 20 -27.30 3.77 0.01
N LEU A 21 -27.43 4.93 -0.64
CA LEU A 21 -27.09 5.09 -2.04
C LEU A 21 -25.64 4.64 -2.36
N LEU A 22 -24.66 5.04 -1.53
CA LEU A 22 -23.27 4.63 -1.70
C LEU A 22 -23.08 3.10 -1.59
N ARG A 23 -23.89 2.43 -0.76
CA ARG A 23 -23.82 0.99 -0.57
C ARG A 23 -24.51 0.24 -1.71
N GLU A 24 -25.62 0.73 -2.22
CA GLU A 24 -26.26 0.18 -3.41
C GLU A 24 -25.27 0.17 -4.59
N GLU A 25 -24.56 1.28 -4.78
CA GLU A 25 -23.58 1.47 -5.86
C GLU A 25 -22.14 1.02 -5.51
N ARG A 26 -21.95 0.25 -4.43
CA ARG A 26 -20.62 -0.12 -3.91
C ARG A 26 -19.70 -0.79 -4.93
N LYS A 27 -20.26 -1.46 -5.94
CA LYS A 27 -19.50 -2.12 -7.01
C LYS A 27 -18.79 -1.12 -7.93
N LEU A 28 -19.29 0.11 -8.07
CA LEU A 28 -18.63 1.15 -8.86
C LEU A 28 -17.26 1.55 -8.30
N PHE A 29 -17.04 1.28 -7.01
CA PHE A 29 -15.77 1.54 -6.33
C PHE A 29 -14.78 0.38 -6.44
N LEU A 30 -15.16 -0.73 -7.08
CA LEU A 30 -14.28 -1.85 -7.37
C LEU A 30 -13.86 -1.79 -8.83
N SER A 31 -12.60 -1.43 -9.05
CA SER A 31 -11.98 -1.42 -10.37
C SER A 31 -10.72 -2.28 -10.37
N LEU A 32 -10.12 -2.50 -11.54
CA LEU A 32 -8.81 -3.14 -11.65
C LEU A 32 -7.73 -2.38 -10.86
N ASP A 33 -7.92 -1.09 -10.56
CA ASP A 33 -6.99 -0.32 -9.74
C ASP A 33 -6.98 -0.75 -8.26
N CYS A 34 -7.96 -1.52 -7.80
CA CYS A 34 -7.93 -2.12 -6.46
C CYS A 34 -6.68 -2.99 -6.24
N TYR A 35 -6.11 -3.55 -7.32
CA TYR A 35 -4.80 -4.22 -7.30
C TYR A 35 -3.72 -3.37 -6.62
N TYR A 36 -3.65 -2.08 -6.96
CA TYR A 36 -2.63 -1.18 -6.41
C TYR A 36 -2.87 -0.86 -4.94
N ALA A 37 -4.13 -0.69 -4.54
CA ALA A 37 -4.48 -0.45 -3.14
C ALA A 37 -4.15 -1.68 -2.26
N PHE A 38 -4.72 -2.85 -2.57
CA PHE A 38 -4.48 -4.07 -1.79
C PHE A 38 -3.02 -4.52 -1.86
N GLY A 39 -2.41 -4.46 -3.05
CA GLY A 39 -1.00 -4.81 -3.26
C GLY A 39 -0.05 -3.89 -2.50
N GLY A 40 -0.32 -2.58 -2.47
CA GLY A 40 0.49 -1.62 -1.74
C GLY A 40 0.43 -1.84 -0.24
N TYR A 41 -0.78 -1.99 0.31
CA TYR A 41 -0.93 -2.32 1.73
C TYR A 41 -0.30 -3.67 2.08
N ALA A 42 -0.39 -4.67 1.20
CA ALA A 42 0.26 -5.97 1.39
C ALA A 42 1.79 -5.83 1.42
N LYS A 43 2.39 -5.10 0.47
CA LYS A 43 3.83 -4.82 0.48
C LYS A 43 4.26 -4.10 1.76
N ASP A 44 3.47 -3.13 2.23
CA ASP A 44 3.73 -2.45 3.50
C ASP A 44 3.68 -3.40 4.71
N GLN A 45 2.71 -4.31 4.77
CA GLN A 45 2.67 -5.31 5.85
C GLN A 45 3.86 -6.25 5.78
N LEU A 46 4.23 -6.71 4.58
CA LEU A 46 5.39 -7.58 4.38
C LEU A 46 6.68 -6.90 4.84
N MET A 47 6.90 -5.64 4.45
CA MET A 47 8.09 -4.90 4.88
C MET A 47 8.12 -4.63 6.38
N ARG A 48 6.96 -4.41 7.02
CA ARG A 48 6.89 -4.32 8.50
C ARG A 48 7.28 -5.63 9.16
N ILE A 49 6.86 -6.77 8.61
CA ILE A 49 7.22 -8.11 9.09
C ILE A 49 8.72 -8.33 8.92
N LYS A 50 9.25 -8.15 7.71
CA LYS A 50 10.67 -8.35 7.40
C LYS A 50 11.56 -7.48 8.29
N ASN A 51 11.24 -6.19 8.44
CA ASN A 51 11.99 -5.29 9.31
C ASN A 51 11.86 -5.66 10.79
N GLY A 52 10.66 -6.06 11.27
CA GLY A 52 10.47 -6.45 12.66
C GLY A 52 11.06 -7.80 13.04
N LEU A 53 11.39 -8.64 12.05
CA LEU A 53 12.12 -9.90 12.21
C LEU A 53 13.62 -9.76 11.90
N ASP A 54 14.10 -8.56 11.57
CA ASP A 54 15.47 -8.31 11.10
C ASP A 54 15.85 -9.18 9.87
N LYS A 55 14.87 -9.51 9.02
CA LYS A 55 15.01 -10.31 7.79
C LYS A 55 14.91 -9.48 6.49
N ALA A 56 14.79 -8.15 6.58
CA ALA A 56 14.73 -7.29 5.39
C ALA A 56 16.12 -7.15 4.77
N SER A 57 16.26 -7.55 3.50
CA SER A 57 17.49 -7.29 2.75
C SER A 57 17.55 -5.83 2.26
N PRO A 58 18.75 -5.32 1.89
CA PRO A 58 18.87 -4.04 1.19
C PRO A 58 18.04 -4.00 -0.10
N ASP A 59 17.94 -5.11 -0.82
CA ASP A 59 17.14 -5.23 -2.04
C ASP A 59 15.65 -5.12 -1.75
N ASP A 60 15.16 -5.73 -0.67
CA ASP A 60 13.77 -5.59 -0.22
C ASP A 60 13.42 -4.13 0.08
N GLN A 61 14.32 -3.43 0.75
CA GLN A 61 14.16 -2.01 1.07
C GLN A 61 14.12 -1.15 -0.19
N ASN A 62 15.00 -1.43 -1.15
CA ASN A 62 15.04 -0.71 -2.43
C ASN A 62 13.82 -1.01 -3.29
N GLU A 63 13.34 -2.25 -3.33
CA GLU A 63 12.12 -2.62 -4.05
C GLU A 63 10.89 -1.92 -3.45
N HIS A 64 10.81 -1.86 -2.12
CA HIS A 64 9.71 -1.17 -1.44
C HIS A 64 9.70 0.34 -1.71
N LEU A 65 10.87 0.98 -1.66
CA LEU A 65 11.02 2.39 -2.04
C LEU A 65 10.62 2.60 -3.51
N LYS A 66 11.15 1.77 -4.42
CA LYS A 66 10.81 1.83 -5.85
C LYS A 66 9.32 1.69 -6.08
N TYR A 67 8.67 0.72 -5.44
CA TYR A 67 7.23 0.50 -5.56
C TYR A 67 6.45 1.72 -5.07
N THR A 68 6.78 2.23 -3.88
CA THR A 68 6.11 3.40 -3.29
C THR A 68 6.23 4.64 -4.18
N MET A 69 7.43 4.89 -4.71
CA MET A 69 7.69 6.00 -5.61
C MET A 69 6.91 5.87 -6.92
N ASN A 70 6.83 4.67 -7.50
CA ASN A 70 6.02 4.44 -8.70
C ASN A 70 4.51 4.65 -8.46
N GLN A 71 3.98 4.28 -7.28
CA GLN A 71 2.59 4.59 -6.93
C GLN A 71 2.35 6.10 -6.85
N MET A 72 3.24 6.82 -6.17
CA MET A 72 3.16 8.28 -6.09
C MET A 72 3.24 8.94 -7.48
N LEU A 73 4.12 8.45 -8.36
CA LEU A 73 4.18 8.93 -9.74
C LEU A 73 2.88 8.67 -10.51
N LYS A 74 2.24 7.52 -10.31
CA LYS A 74 0.94 7.22 -10.93
C LYS A 74 -0.13 8.22 -10.45
N GLU A 75 -0.20 8.52 -9.16
CA GLU A 75 -1.12 9.50 -8.60
C GLU A 75 -0.85 10.91 -9.15
N ILE A 76 0.41 11.32 -9.22
CA ILE A 76 0.84 12.60 -9.80
C ILE A 76 0.42 12.70 -11.27
N ARG A 77 0.67 11.66 -12.07
CA ARG A 77 0.27 11.63 -13.50
C ARG A 77 -1.23 11.80 -13.64
N ASN A 78 -2.02 11.09 -12.82
CA ASN A 78 -3.48 11.21 -12.84
C ASN A 78 -3.94 12.61 -12.43
N LYS A 79 -3.34 13.20 -11.38
CA LYS A 79 -3.71 14.52 -10.86
C LYS A 79 -3.47 15.64 -11.87
N TYR A 80 -2.32 15.65 -12.55
CA TYR A 80 -1.96 16.71 -13.50
C TYR A 80 -2.16 16.30 -14.97
N GLN A 81 -2.79 15.15 -15.24
CA GLN A 81 -3.06 14.64 -16.58
C GLN A 81 -1.79 14.59 -17.46
N LEU A 82 -0.67 14.17 -16.86
CA LEU A 82 0.62 14.10 -17.56
C LEU A 82 0.63 12.95 -18.58
N PRO A 83 1.33 13.08 -19.72
CA PRO A 83 1.45 12.01 -20.71
C PRO A 83 2.03 10.71 -20.12
N ASN A 84 1.52 9.56 -20.58
CA ASN A 84 1.81 8.24 -20.00
C ASN A 84 3.24 7.73 -20.20
N GLU A 85 3.97 8.18 -21.23
CA GLU A 85 5.23 7.55 -21.64
C GLU A 85 6.43 8.50 -21.65
N GLY A 86 7.58 8.01 -21.14
CA GLY A 86 8.92 8.58 -21.29
C GLY A 86 9.25 9.84 -20.48
N LYS A 87 8.24 10.58 -19.99
CA LYS A 87 8.43 11.92 -19.43
C LYS A 87 8.72 12.01 -17.93
N LEU A 88 8.37 10.99 -17.15
CA LEU A 88 8.63 10.98 -15.70
C LEU A 88 8.75 9.54 -15.23
N SER A 89 9.94 9.08 -14.86
CA SER A 89 10.17 7.70 -14.44
C SER A 89 11.18 7.58 -13.30
N ILE A 90 11.00 6.54 -12.50
CA ILE A 90 11.99 6.12 -11.50
C ILE A 90 13.08 5.31 -12.20
N GLY A 91 14.32 5.76 -12.05
CA GLY A 91 15.52 5.07 -12.49
C GLY A 91 16.03 4.07 -11.45
N LYS A 92 17.34 4.11 -11.18
CA LYS A 92 17.99 3.23 -10.22
C LYS A 92 17.63 3.64 -8.79
N VAL A 93 17.37 2.65 -7.95
CA VAL A 93 17.31 2.81 -6.50
C VAL A 93 18.55 2.16 -5.91
N TYR A 94 19.25 2.86 -5.03
CA TYR A 94 20.53 2.43 -4.49
C TYR A 94 20.78 3.04 -3.11
N PHE A 95 21.75 2.49 -2.38
CA PHE A 95 22.27 3.12 -1.17
C PHE A 95 23.46 4.01 -1.52
N ASP A 96 23.49 5.23 -0.98
CA ASP A 96 24.62 6.15 -1.11
C ASP A 96 25.80 5.75 -0.20
N GLY A 97 26.90 6.51 -0.26
CA GLY A 97 28.09 6.26 0.56
C GLY A 97 27.88 6.42 2.08
N ASN A 98 26.71 6.86 2.52
CA ASN A 98 26.31 6.99 3.92
C ASN A 98 25.22 5.98 4.32
N GLU A 99 25.04 4.91 3.54
CA GLU A 99 24.00 3.87 3.75
C GLU A 99 22.57 4.42 3.73
N LYS A 100 22.33 5.55 3.05
CA LYS A 100 20.98 6.09 2.85
C LYS A 100 20.45 5.71 1.49
N GLN A 101 19.17 5.33 1.43
CA GLN A 101 18.51 5.07 0.16
C GLN A 101 18.43 6.35 -0.67
N ASN A 102 18.66 6.20 -1.97
CA ASN A 102 18.58 7.25 -2.96
C ASN A 102 17.97 6.70 -4.26
N ILE A 103 17.51 7.61 -5.11
CA ILE A 103 16.71 7.29 -6.29
C ILE A 103 17.00 8.26 -7.42
N ASP A 104 17.31 7.72 -8.58
CA ASP A 104 17.38 8.51 -9.81
C ASP A 104 15.96 8.72 -10.34
N VAL A 105 15.67 9.94 -10.79
CA VAL A 105 14.39 10.29 -11.43
C VAL A 105 14.68 10.91 -12.79
N SER A 106 14.14 10.32 -13.84
CA SER A 106 14.20 10.88 -15.20
C SER A 106 12.96 11.72 -15.46
N LEU A 107 13.16 12.95 -15.94
CA LEU A 107 12.12 13.97 -16.11
C LEU A 107 12.27 14.59 -17.50
N THR A 108 11.18 14.73 -18.24
CA THR A 108 11.12 15.39 -19.55
C THR A 108 9.75 16.03 -19.69
N PHE A 109 9.70 17.34 -19.87
CA PHE A 109 8.44 18.06 -20.06
C PHE A 109 8.65 19.15 -21.11
N ASP A 110 7.59 19.51 -21.84
CA ASP A 110 7.66 20.61 -22.80
C ASP A 110 7.45 21.94 -22.05
N SER A 111 6.39 22.01 -21.25
CA SER A 111 6.13 23.11 -20.31
C SER A 111 5.27 22.59 -19.17
N ILE A 112 5.64 22.93 -17.93
CA ILE A 112 4.82 22.71 -16.73
C ILE A 112 4.86 23.96 -15.85
N PRO A 113 3.76 24.32 -15.17
CA PRO A 113 3.80 25.39 -14.18
C PRO A 113 4.83 25.09 -13.09
N LEU A 114 5.62 26.09 -12.70
CA LEU A 114 6.63 25.97 -11.65
C LEU A 114 6.04 25.45 -10.32
N THR A 115 4.80 25.83 -10.03
CA THR A 115 4.06 25.35 -8.85
C THR A 115 3.87 23.83 -8.88
N GLN A 116 3.54 23.25 -10.03
CA GLN A 116 3.39 21.80 -10.18
C GLN A 116 4.73 21.07 -10.07
N LEU A 117 5.80 21.61 -10.68
CA LEU A 117 7.15 21.06 -10.52
C LEU A 117 7.57 21.01 -9.04
N ASN A 118 7.35 22.11 -8.31
CA ASN A 118 7.65 22.19 -6.89
C ASN A 118 6.83 21.18 -6.07
N GLU A 119 5.56 20.98 -6.38
CA GLU A 119 4.71 19.97 -5.74
C GLU A 119 5.25 18.54 -6.00
N ILE A 120 5.64 18.22 -7.23
CA ILE A 120 6.20 16.91 -7.60
C ILE A 120 7.49 16.64 -6.83
N VAL A 121 8.46 17.57 -6.91
CA VAL A 121 9.76 17.43 -6.25
C VAL A 121 9.60 17.33 -4.73
N SER A 122 8.71 18.14 -4.14
CA SER A 122 8.46 18.11 -2.70
C SER A 122 7.89 16.78 -2.24
N GLN A 123 6.90 16.24 -2.96
CA GLN A 123 6.30 14.95 -2.63
C GLN A 123 7.32 13.81 -2.68
N LEU A 124 8.08 13.71 -3.77
CA LEU A 124 9.12 12.68 -3.93
C LEU A 124 10.21 12.82 -2.86
N SER A 125 10.71 14.03 -2.62
CA SER A 125 11.74 14.28 -1.61
C SER A 125 11.27 13.92 -0.21
N ASN A 126 10.04 14.28 0.16
CA ASN A 126 9.48 13.97 1.47
C ASN A 126 9.27 12.46 1.66
N SER A 127 8.86 11.74 0.62
CA SER A 127 8.78 10.28 0.65
C SER A 127 10.14 9.65 0.91
N LEU A 128 11.17 10.05 0.15
CA LEU A 128 12.54 9.54 0.32
C LEU A 128 13.09 9.81 1.73
N LYS A 129 12.87 11.02 2.27
CA LYS A 129 13.23 11.37 3.65
C LYS A 129 12.54 10.47 4.67
N GLY A 130 11.29 10.07 4.41
CA GLY A 130 10.55 9.14 5.26
C GLY A 130 11.21 7.77 5.36
N PHE A 131 11.70 7.24 4.23
CA PHE A 131 12.44 5.97 4.18
C PHE A 131 13.79 6.05 4.89
N ASN A 132 14.53 7.15 4.71
CA ASN A 132 15.82 7.37 5.35
C ASN A 132 15.74 7.75 6.84
N LYS A 133 14.53 7.89 7.40
CA LYS A 133 14.37 8.26 8.80
C LYS A 133 14.59 7.04 9.69
N ILE A 134 15.75 6.99 10.33
CA ILE A 134 16.05 6.03 11.41
C ILE A 134 15.12 6.33 12.59
N ASN A 135 14.04 5.56 12.73
CA ASN A 135 13.14 5.68 13.86
C ASN A 135 13.31 4.47 14.78
N ASN A 136 13.94 4.67 15.95
CA ASN A 136 13.94 3.71 17.07
C ASN A 136 12.51 3.29 17.51
N ARG A 137 11.47 4.03 17.09
CA ARG A 137 10.05 3.70 17.27
C ARG A 137 9.55 2.51 16.42
N ASN A 138 10.32 2.04 15.43
CA ASN A 138 9.91 0.97 14.53
C ASN A 138 10.31 -0.44 15.02
N ARG A 139 11.18 -0.55 16.03
CA ARG A 139 11.45 -1.84 16.71
C ARG A 139 10.22 -2.21 17.54
N LYS A 140 9.31 -2.94 16.91
CA LYS A 140 8.14 -3.52 17.56
C LYS A 140 8.49 -4.93 18.06
N PRO A 141 7.91 -5.37 19.19
CA PRO A 141 8.04 -6.76 19.65
C PRO A 141 7.65 -7.77 18.57
N LYS A 142 8.31 -8.93 18.55
CA LYS A 142 8.05 -10.01 17.59
C LYS A 142 6.58 -10.47 17.58
N GLU A 143 5.91 -10.48 18.73
CA GLU A 143 4.47 -10.77 18.85
C GLU A 143 3.59 -9.86 17.96
N LYS A 144 4.00 -8.61 17.72
CA LYS A 144 3.28 -7.70 16.83
C LYS A 144 3.39 -8.11 15.36
N MET A 145 4.35 -8.98 14.99
CA MET A 145 4.53 -9.44 13.61
C MET A 145 3.44 -10.40 13.17
N TYR A 146 2.94 -11.27 14.06
CA TYR A 146 1.81 -12.15 13.74
C TYR A 146 0.52 -11.38 13.45
N LYS A 147 0.32 -10.22 14.09
CA LYS A 147 -0.76 -9.28 13.71
C LYS A 147 -0.57 -8.77 12.28
N HIS A 148 0.65 -8.38 11.93
CA HIS A 148 0.98 -7.89 10.58
C HIS A 148 0.85 -9.01 9.53
N ALA A 149 1.27 -10.24 9.83
CA ALA A 149 1.09 -11.40 8.95
C ALA A 149 -0.38 -11.74 8.73
N MET A 150 -1.18 -11.84 9.80
CA MET A 150 -2.62 -12.03 9.66
C MET A 150 -3.23 -10.94 8.76
N HIS A 151 -2.83 -9.67 8.94
CA HIS A 151 -3.35 -8.59 8.11
C HIS A 151 -2.89 -8.69 6.65
N LEU A 152 -1.63 -9.08 6.40
CA LEU A 152 -1.10 -9.36 5.06
C LEU A 152 -1.94 -10.44 4.35
N PHE A 153 -2.12 -11.60 4.98
CA PHE A 153 -2.93 -12.68 4.41
C PHE A 153 -4.36 -12.23 4.16
N ARG A 154 -4.97 -11.49 5.09
CA ARG A 154 -6.32 -10.93 4.90
C ARG A 154 -6.38 -10.02 3.67
N LEU A 155 -5.39 -9.15 3.45
CA LEU A 155 -5.34 -8.25 2.29
C LEU A 155 -5.21 -9.03 0.97
N LEU A 156 -4.37 -10.07 0.94
CA LEU A 156 -4.18 -10.92 -0.24
C LEU A 156 -5.46 -11.70 -0.56
N LEU A 157 -6.09 -12.32 0.45
CA LEU A 157 -7.33 -13.08 0.29
C LEU A 157 -8.49 -12.19 -0.21
N ILE A 158 -8.62 -10.97 0.32
CA ILE A 158 -9.62 -10.01 -0.18
C ILE A 158 -9.26 -9.55 -1.59
N GLY A 159 -7.99 -9.27 -1.88
CA GLY A 159 -7.55 -8.87 -3.22
C GLY A 159 -7.87 -9.93 -4.27
N ILE A 160 -7.62 -11.20 -3.97
CA ILE A 160 -8.00 -12.34 -4.83
C ILE A 160 -9.51 -12.39 -5.01
N GLU A 161 -10.29 -12.32 -3.94
CA GLU A 161 -11.76 -12.33 -4.01
C GLU A 161 -12.30 -11.18 -4.89
N VAL A 162 -11.76 -9.97 -4.77
CA VAL A 162 -12.15 -8.82 -5.59
C VAL A 162 -11.91 -9.10 -7.06
N LEU A 163 -10.76 -9.68 -7.40
CA LEU A 163 -10.41 -10.00 -8.79
C LEU A 163 -11.26 -11.14 -9.37
N GLU A 164 -11.59 -12.15 -8.56
CA GLU A 164 -12.36 -13.31 -9.00
C GLU A 164 -13.87 -13.05 -9.08
N THR A 165 -14.41 -12.28 -8.13
CA THR A 165 -15.86 -12.16 -7.92
C THR A 165 -16.42 -10.75 -8.14
N GLY A 166 -15.56 -9.73 -8.19
CA GLY A 166 -16.00 -8.33 -8.23
C GLY A 166 -16.72 -7.90 -6.94
N GLY A 167 -16.43 -8.54 -5.81
CA GLY A 167 -17.02 -8.27 -4.49
C GLY A 167 -15.99 -8.31 -3.36
N ILE A 168 -16.38 -7.82 -2.18
CA ILE A 168 -15.59 -7.88 -0.96
C ILE A 168 -16.42 -8.52 0.14
N THR A 169 -15.91 -9.60 0.74
CA THR A 169 -16.45 -10.12 2.00
C THR A 169 -15.63 -9.56 3.17
N VAL A 170 -16.20 -8.59 3.90
CA VAL A 170 -15.53 -7.97 5.05
C VAL A 170 -15.54 -8.90 6.27
N PHE A 171 -16.67 -9.56 6.51
CA PHE A 171 -16.80 -10.53 7.58
C PHE A 171 -16.24 -11.87 7.11
N ARG A 172 -14.93 -12.05 7.29
CA ARG A 172 -14.13 -13.20 6.83
C ARG A 172 -14.40 -14.48 7.61
N GLU A 173 -15.66 -14.93 7.68
CA GLU A 173 -16.03 -16.14 8.45
C GLU A 173 -15.26 -17.38 7.98
N LYS A 174 -15.15 -17.56 6.65
CA LYS A 174 -14.48 -18.70 6.03
C LYS A 174 -12.98 -18.77 6.34
N ASP A 175 -12.31 -17.63 6.49
CA ASP A 175 -10.86 -17.57 6.77
C ASP A 175 -10.57 -17.28 8.25
N ARG A 176 -11.61 -17.13 9.08
CA ARG A 176 -11.45 -16.64 10.45
C ARG A 176 -10.51 -17.52 11.25
N GLU A 177 -10.70 -18.84 11.18
CA GLU A 177 -9.86 -19.78 11.91
C GLU A 177 -8.40 -19.72 11.47
N PHE A 178 -8.16 -19.67 10.16
CA PHE A 178 -6.82 -19.52 9.59
C PHE A 178 -6.14 -18.21 10.02
N LEU A 179 -6.84 -17.09 9.87
CA LEU A 179 -6.33 -15.77 10.25
C LEU A 179 -6.05 -15.67 11.76
N LEU A 180 -6.90 -16.27 12.60
CA LEU A 180 -6.68 -16.34 14.04
C LEU A 180 -5.55 -17.29 14.41
N ALA A 181 -5.38 -18.41 13.71
CA ALA A 181 -4.26 -19.32 13.91
C ALA A 181 -2.91 -18.63 13.63
N ILE A 182 -2.82 -17.79 12.59
CA ILE A 182 -1.65 -16.92 12.36
C ILE A 182 -1.45 -15.98 13.55
N ARG A 183 -2.51 -15.28 13.98
CA ARG A 183 -2.44 -14.33 15.10
C ARG A 183 -2.02 -14.99 16.42
N GLN A 184 -2.40 -16.24 16.63
CA GLN A 184 -2.10 -17.06 17.82
C GLN A 184 -0.78 -17.82 17.70
N GLU A 185 0.06 -17.50 16.71
CA GLU A 185 1.40 -18.07 16.56
C GLU A 185 1.41 -19.59 16.32
N LYS A 186 0.34 -20.14 15.75
CA LYS A 186 0.27 -21.56 15.37
C LYS A 186 1.13 -21.89 14.12
N TYR A 187 1.64 -20.87 13.45
CA TYR A 187 2.56 -20.96 12.32
C TYR A 187 3.90 -20.32 12.70
N SER A 188 4.99 -20.80 12.12
CA SER A 188 6.34 -20.27 12.36
C SER A 188 6.84 -19.42 11.18
N TRP A 189 7.93 -18.68 11.41
CA TRP A 189 8.59 -17.83 10.40
C TRP A 189 9.71 -18.55 9.64
N ASN A 190 9.83 -19.86 9.82
CA ASN A 190 10.91 -20.70 9.29
C ASN A 190 10.42 -21.52 8.11
#